data_AF-A0A957KS07-F1
#
_entry.id   AF-A0A957KS07-F1
#
_cell.length_a   1.000
_cell.length_b   1.000
_cell.length_c   1.000
_cell.angle_alpha   90.00
_cell.angle_beta   90.00
_cell.angle_gamma   90.00
#
_symmetry.space_group_name_H-M   'P 1'
#
loop_
_entity.id
_entity.type
_entity.pdbx_description
1 polymer ?
#
loop_
_entity_poly.entity_id
_entity_poly.type
_entity_poly.pdbx_seq_one_letter_code
_entity_poly.pdbx_strand_id
1 'polypeptide(L)'
;SDDAPDIALPPEVAAELASYLGDLVIAFPYSERQAAHFGNSVTAELQLLAVHGTLHLLGYDHQEQAGEDAMWSLQEQILSQFGHGALARRDYEA
;
A
#
# COMPACT_ATOMS: atom_id res chain seq x y z
N SER A 1 -12.55 -22.83 10.69
CA SER A 1 -12.49 -23.67 11.90
C SER A 1 -11.49 -23.03 12.82
N ASP A 2 -11.99 -22.47 13.91
CA ASP A 2 -11.30 -21.69 14.93
C ASP A 2 -10.50 -22.60 15.88
N ASP A 3 -9.74 -23.54 15.31
CA ASP A 3 -9.03 -24.61 16.02
C ASP A 3 -7.52 -24.37 15.99
N ALA A 4 -7.11 -23.10 16.09
CA ALA A 4 -5.73 -22.77 16.40
C ALA A 4 -5.55 -22.99 17.92
N PRO A 5 -4.57 -23.78 18.37
CA PRO A 5 -4.33 -23.94 19.79
C PRO A 5 -4.07 -22.58 20.43
N ASP A 6 -4.65 -22.36 21.62
CA ASP A 6 -4.44 -21.16 22.45
C ASP A 6 -3.01 -21.17 23.03
N ILE A 7 -2.04 -20.97 22.14
CA ILE A 7 -0.63 -20.85 22.49
C ILE A 7 -0.42 -19.38 22.86
N ALA A 8 -0.38 -19.10 24.16
CA ALA A 8 0.06 -17.81 24.65
C ALA A 8 1.50 -17.56 24.19
N LEU A 9 1.66 -16.66 23.22
CA LEU A 9 2.97 -16.28 22.71
C LEU A 9 3.77 -15.53 23.80
N PRO A 10 5.09 -15.68 23.85
CA PRO A 10 5.94 -14.82 24.66
C PRO A 10 5.63 -13.34 24.37
N PRO A 11 5.62 -12.45 25.38
CA PRO A 11 5.24 -11.05 25.21
C PRO A 11 6.01 -10.33 24.10
N GLU A 12 7.28 -10.68 23.91
CA GLU A 12 8.15 -10.12 22.88
C GLU A 12 7.68 -10.50 21.48
N VAL A 13 7.31 -11.77 21.28
CA VAL A 13 6.80 -12.28 20.00
C VAL A 13 5.41 -11.74 19.72
N ALA A 14 4.55 -11.64 20.74
CA ALA A 14 3.24 -11.04 20.61
C ALA A 14 3.32 -9.56 20.22
N ALA A 15 4.25 -8.81 20.81
CA ALA A 15 4.48 -7.41 20.48
C ALA A 15 5.03 -7.22 19.05
N GLU A 16 5.93 -8.11 18.61
CA GLU A 16 6.46 -8.10 17.24
C GLU A 16 5.38 -8.43 16.20
N LEU A 17 4.51 -9.40 16.47
CA LEU A 17 3.38 -9.69 15.58
C LEU A 17 2.31 -8.59 15.61
N ALA A 18 2.12 -7.91 16.73
CA ALA A 18 1.19 -6.78 16.82
C ALA A 18 1.64 -5.56 16.00
N SER A 19 2.94 -5.42 15.74
CA SER A 19 3.50 -4.37 14.86
C SER A 19 3.68 -4.83 13.41
N TYR A 20 3.43 -6.11 13.11
CA TYR A 20 3.52 -6.66 11.78
C TYR A 20 2.29 -6.29 10.94
N LEU A 21 2.47 -5.40 9.97
CA LEU A 21 1.41 -4.94 9.07
C LEU A 21 1.11 -5.95 7.94
N GLY A 22 2.07 -6.80 7.60
CA GLY A 22 2.02 -7.72 6.46
C GLY A 22 3.18 -7.53 5.49
N ASP A 23 3.10 -8.25 4.36
CA ASP A 23 4.10 -8.22 3.30
C ASP A 23 3.63 -7.35 2.13
N LEU A 24 4.56 -6.57 1.55
CA LEU A 24 4.35 -5.80 0.33
C LEU A 24 5.30 -6.29 -0.76
N VAL A 25 4.73 -6.83 -1.83
CA VAL A 25 5.50 -7.40 -2.96
C VAL A 25 5.25 -6.57 -4.21
N ILE A 26 6.32 -5.99 -4.77
CA ILE A 26 6.25 -5.22 -6.02
C ILE A 26 7.01 -5.96 -7.13
N ALA A 27 6.31 -6.28 -8.22
CA ALA A 27 6.92 -6.85 -9.41
C ALA A 27 7.63 -5.76 -10.24
N PHE A 28 8.94 -5.60 -10.04
CA PHE A 28 9.73 -4.55 -10.70
C PHE A 28 9.54 -4.46 -12.23
N PRO A 29 9.57 -5.57 -13.01
CA PRO A 29 9.34 -5.48 -14.45
C PRO A 29 7.95 -4.98 -14.84
N TYR A 30 6.96 -5.15 -13.96
CA TYR A 30 5.61 -4.60 -14.18
C TYR A 30 5.58 -3.10 -13.88
N SER A 31 6.24 -2.67 -12.81
CA SER A 31 6.40 -1.25 -12.47
C SER A 31 7.11 -0.47 -13.58
N GLU A 32 8.14 -1.03 -14.22
CA GLU A 32 8.79 -0.41 -15.38
C GLU A 32 7.82 -0.21 -16.56
N ARG A 33 7.00 -1.21 -16.85
CA ARG A 33 5.98 -1.12 -17.90
C ARG A 33 4.91 -0.08 -17.59
N GLN A 34 4.44 -0.01 -16.35
CA GLN A 34 3.48 1.00 -15.92
C GLN A 34 4.08 2.41 -15.98
N ALA A 35 5.30 2.59 -15.48
CA ALA A 35 5.99 3.88 -15.54
C ALA A 35 6.08 4.38 -17.00
N ALA A 36 6.47 3.50 -17.93
CA ALA A 36 6.48 3.83 -19.35
C ALA A 36 5.09 4.12 -19.93
N HIS A 37 4.08 3.33 -19.57
CA HIS A 37 2.70 3.50 -20.04
C HIS A 37 2.11 4.86 -19.65
N PHE A 38 2.34 5.29 -18.41
CA PHE A 38 1.79 6.53 -17.90
C PHE A 38 2.76 7.74 -17.98
N GLY A 39 3.95 7.57 -18.56
CA GLY A 39 4.93 8.65 -18.73
C GLY A 39 5.60 9.10 -17.43
N ASN A 40 5.69 8.22 -16.43
CA ASN A 40 6.37 8.46 -15.16
C ASN A 40 7.82 7.97 -15.16
N SER A 41 8.60 8.42 -14.18
CA SER A 41 9.83 7.73 -13.82
C SER A 41 9.51 6.42 -13.07
N VAL A 42 10.38 5.42 -13.21
CA VAL A 42 10.26 4.16 -12.47
C VAL A 42 10.26 4.42 -10.96
N THR A 43 11.08 5.37 -10.48
CA THR A 43 11.11 5.76 -9.06
C THR A 43 9.76 6.26 -8.58
N ALA A 44 9.10 7.12 -9.34
CA ALA A 44 7.79 7.67 -8.98
C ALA A 44 6.72 6.57 -8.94
N GLU A 45 6.79 5.60 -9.86
CA GLU A 45 5.89 4.45 -9.88
C GLU A 45 6.11 3.53 -8.67
N LEU A 46 7.36 3.27 -8.31
CA LEU A 46 7.68 2.48 -7.11
C LEU A 46 7.22 3.17 -5.82
N GLN A 47 7.35 4.50 -5.75
CA GLN A 47 6.85 5.28 -4.61
C GLN A 47 5.32 5.21 -4.51
N LEU A 48 4.62 5.35 -5.64
CA LEU A 48 3.17 5.16 -5.70
C LEU A 48 2.76 3.78 -5.19
N LEU A 49 3.34 2.71 -5.74
CA LEU A 49 3.00 1.32 -5.37
C LEU A 49 3.35 1.01 -3.90
N ALA A 50 4.47 1.52 -3.39
CA ALA A 50 4.85 1.34 -1.99
C ALA A 50 3.90 2.07 -1.04
N VAL A 51 3.53 3.32 -1.32
CA VAL A 51 2.57 4.08 -0.52
C VAL A 51 1.20 3.40 -0.57
N HIS A 52 0.72 3.08 -1.77
CA HIS A 52 -0.57 2.45 -2.00
C HIS A 52 -0.70 1.11 -1.25
N GLY A 53 0.26 0.20 -1.43
CA GLY A 53 0.23 -1.09 -0.74
C GLY A 53 0.39 -0.95 0.77
N THR A 54 1.18 0.03 1.26
CA THR A 54 1.28 0.28 2.71
C THR A 54 -0.05 0.76 3.29
N LEU A 55 -0.78 1.61 2.58
CA LEU A 55 -2.13 2.04 3.00
C LEU A 55 -3.10 0.86 3.08
N HIS A 56 -3.04 -0.08 2.14
CA HIS A 56 -3.81 -1.33 2.23
C HIS A 56 -3.44 -2.18 3.45
N LEU A 57 -2.15 -2.32 3.77
CA LEU A 57 -1.72 -3.03 4.98
C LEU A 57 -2.19 -2.33 6.28
N LEU A 58 -2.43 -1.02 6.23
CA LEU A 58 -3.00 -0.23 7.33
C LEU A 58 -4.54 -0.28 7.39
N GLY A 59 -5.19 -1.03 6.50
CA GLY A 59 -6.63 -1.22 6.47
C GLY A 59 -7.42 -0.15 5.71
N TYR A 60 -6.75 0.69 4.90
CA TYR A 60 -7.44 1.58 3.97
C TYR A 60 -7.85 0.79 2.72
N ASP A 61 -9.04 1.08 2.21
CA ASP A 61 -9.56 0.46 1.00
C ASP A 61 -10.17 1.50 0.06
N HIS A 62 -9.68 1.54 -1.17
CA HIS A 62 -10.20 2.35 -2.27
C HIS A 62 -11.34 1.71 -3.07
N GLN A 63 -11.66 0.43 -2.88
CA GLN A 63 -12.78 -0.22 -3.59
C GLN A 63 -14.13 0.04 -2.91
N GLU A 64 -14.12 0.44 -1.64
CA GLU A 64 -15.30 0.84 -0.89
C GLU A 64 -15.50 2.35 -0.96
N GLN A 65 -16.66 2.80 -1.44
CA GLN A 65 -17.00 4.21 -1.64
C GLN A 65 -16.84 5.09 -0.37
N ALA A 66 -16.92 4.50 0.82
CA ALA A 66 -16.70 5.19 2.09
C ALA A 66 -15.22 5.33 2.49
N GLY A 67 -14.34 4.43 2.03
CA GLY A 67 -12.90 4.42 2.31
C GLY A 67 -12.05 5.06 1.21
N GLU A 68 -12.60 5.13 0.01
CA GLU A 68 -11.96 5.60 -1.21
C GLU A 68 -11.42 7.04 -1.12
N ASP A 69 -12.24 8.00 -0.72
CA ASP A 69 -11.79 9.39 -0.56
C ASP A 69 -10.74 9.55 0.54
N ALA A 70 -10.82 8.75 1.62
CA ALA A 70 -9.86 8.79 2.71
C ALA A 70 -8.49 8.26 2.27
N MET A 71 -8.47 7.13 1.56
CA MET A 71 -7.24 6.52 1.05
C MET A 71 -6.57 7.44 0.02
N TRP A 72 -7.33 7.99 -0.92
CA TRP A 72 -6.77 8.88 -1.95
C TRP A 72 -6.23 10.18 -1.36
N SER A 73 -6.94 10.80 -0.43
CA SER A 73 -6.45 12.02 0.21
C SER A 73 -5.13 11.77 0.95
N LEU A 74 -5.02 10.64 1.66
CA LEU A 74 -3.80 10.29 2.38
C LEU A 74 -2.66 9.92 1.42
N GLN A 75 -2.95 9.17 0.36
CA GLN A 75 -2.00 8.85 -0.70
C GLN A 75 -1.44 10.11 -1.35
N GLU A 76 -2.29 11.10 -1.65
CA GLU A 76 -1.89 12.39 -2.21
C GLU A 76 -1.01 13.20 -1.26
N GLN A 77 -1.38 13.25 0.02
CA GLN A 77 -0.59 13.93 1.04
C GLN A 77 0.81 13.33 1.20
N ILE A 78 0.92 12.00 1.15
CA ILE A 78 2.21 11.30 1.25
C ILE A 78 3.04 11.50 -0.03
N LEU A 79 2.44 11.29 -1.20
CA LEU A 79 3.14 11.42 -2.48
C LEU A 79 3.59 12.85 -2.78
N SER A 80 2.85 13.85 -2.29
CA SER A 80 3.24 15.26 -2.38
C SER A 80 4.57 15.56 -1.68
N GLN A 81 4.91 14.83 -0.60
CA GLN A 81 6.20 14.97 0.08
C GLN A 81 7.39 14.50 -0.79
N PHE A 82 7.11 13.66 -1.78
CA PHE A 82 8.08 13.21 -2.79
C PHE A 82 8.00 14.02 -4.10
N GLY A 83 7.14 15.03 -4.19
CA GLY A 83 6.91 15.81 -5.41
C GLY A 83 5.99 15.11 -6.43
N HIS A 84 5.20 14.13 -6.00
CA HIS A 84 4.40 13.25 -6.86
C HIS A 84 2.90 13.26 -6.56
N GLY A 85 2.37 14.32 -5.93
CA GLY A 85 0.95 14.41 -5.54
C GLY A 85 -0.04 14.13 -6.69
N ALA A 86 0.30 14.56 -7.91
CA ALA A 86 -0.52 14.30 -9.10
C ALA A 86 -0.67 12.82 -9.51
N LEU A 87 0.14 11.91 -8.93
CA LEU A 87 0.06 10.47 -9.18
C LEU A 87 -0.94 9.74 -8.27
N ALA A 88 -1.52 10.45 -7.30
CA ALA A 88 -2.25 9.83 -6.20
C ALA A 88 -3.63 9.28 -6.54
N ARG A 89 -4.21 9.63 -7.69
CA ARG A 89 -5.48 9.07 -8.14
C ARG A 89 -5.22 8.26 -9.42
N ARG A 90 -5.14 6.94 -9.27
CA ARG A 90 -5.06 5.98 -10.36
C ARG A 90 -5.92 4.78 -10.05
N ASP A 91 -6.74 4.43 -11.02
CA ASP A 91 -7.53 3.21 -11.03
C ASP A 91 -6.76 2.17 -11.85
N TYR A 92 -6.45 1.03 -11.22
CA TYR A 92 -5.66 -0.05 -11.83
C TYR A 92 -6.51 -1.08 -12.59
N GLU A 93 -7.79 -0.78 -12.87
CA GLU A 93 -8.73 -1.66 -13.58
C GLU A 93 -8.68 -1.55 -15.13
N ALA A 94 -7.64 -0.95 -15.73
CA ALA A 94 -7.53 -0.79 -17.19
C ALA A 94 -6.64 -1.83 -17.88
#